data_AF-A0AA95MTN3-F1
#
_entry.id   AF-A0AA95MTN3-F1
#
_cell.length_a   1.000
_cell.length_b   1.000
_cell.length_c   1.000
_cell.angle_alpha   90.00
_cell.angle_beta   90.00
_cell.angle_gamma   90.00
#
_symmetry.space_group_name_H-M   'P 1'
#
loop_
_entity.id
_entity.type
_entity.pdbx_description
1 polymer ?
#
loop_
_entity_poly.entity_id
_entity_poly.type
_entity_poly.pdbx_seq_one_letter_code
_entity_poly.pdbx_strand_id
1 'polypeptide(L)'
;MRREYIATELCEHELGGIKEATFRRNKKKYLANLRIDNHIDFGKRGRATTYILDSKKKELTEHEKANVEFLEILGCDIGDKDTELLKFILKFILEQDIVPVHAEITHHGNLAGIMKTRGTIGNYVGFLKENNIIAEPMQIPVWIVNPITKRDGTEIYLKRKYDPQTGEVLPTYYQRVVNHIYFDYAKNGIGAHRQRVSKMTHKAIEIAFNNLWPEVLENKIYPLYNQNHKHEYIEAERMKAQSFLIREIGKAFGIYYCVKIEEPIIQPSIKRQLEDYFKQQDNIACVY
;
A
#
# COMPACT_ATOMS: atom_id res chain seq x y z
N MET A 1 4.99 -28.31 -24.44
CA MET A 1 5.00 -27.81 -25.84
C MET A 1 6.22 -28.44 -26.48
N ARG A 2 6.03 -29.22 -27.55
CA ARG A 2 7.09 -30.00 -28.19
C ARG A 2 7.76 -29.16 -29.28
N ARG A 3 9.08 -28.95 -29.17
CA ARG A 3 9.87 -28.18 -30.14
C ARG A 3 11.04 -29.03 -30.65
N GLU A 4 11.32 -28.95 -31.95
CA GLU A 4 12.38 -29.74 -32.60
C GLU A 4 13.42 -28.82 -33.21
N TYR A 5 14.69 -29.05 -32.86
CA TYR A 5 15.82 -28.24 -33.29
C TYR A 5 16.92 -29.09 -33.92
N ILE A 6 17.60 -28.58 -34.96
CA ILE A 6 18.95 -29.07 -35.30
C ILE A 6 20.00 -28.44 -34.36
N ALA A 7 21.22 -28.97 -34.34
CA ALA A 7 22.24 -28.55 -33.36
C ALA A 7 22.55 -27.04 -33.40
N THR A 8 22.54 -26.42 -34.58
CA THR A 8 22.73 -24.97 -34.75
C THR A 8 21.59 -24.18 -34.12
N GLU A 9 20.34 -24.51 -34.45
CA GLU A 9 19.14 -23.89 -33.91
C GLU A 9 19.04 -24.07 -32.38
N LEU A 10 19.37 -25.25 -31.87
CA LEU A 10 19.37 -25.53 -30.42
C LEU A 10 20.38 -24.62 -29.70
N CYS A 11 21.56 -24.43 -30.29
CA CYS A 11 22.59 -23.59 -29.70
C CYS A 11 22.18 -22.11 -29.69
N GLU A 12 21.53 -21.66 -30.75
CA GLU A 12 21.06 -20.28 -30.91
C GLU A 12 19.89 -19.97 -29.97
N HIS A 13 18.86 -20.82 -29.98
CA HIS A 13 17.59 -20.53 -29.31
C HIS A 13 17.51 -20.98 -27.86
N GLU A 14 18.15 -22.10 -27.49
CA GLU A 14 17.93 -22.75 -26.18
C GLU A 14 19.20 -22.76 -25.30
N LEU A 15 20.39 -22.49 -25.87
CA LEU A 15 21.67 -22.51 -25.14
C LEU A 15 22.41 -21.16 -25.16
N GLY A 16 21.70 -20.06 -25.41
CA GLY A 16 22.24 -18.70 -25.29
C GLY A 16 23.28 -18.33 -26.34
N GLY A 17 23.14 -18.84 -27.57
CA GLY A 17 23.99 -18.44 -28.70
C GLY A 17 25.40 -19.06 -28.73
N ILE A 18 25.63 -20.19 -28.06
CA ILE A 18 26.93 -20.86 -28.09
C ILE A 18 27.27 -21.40 -29.49
N LYS A 19 28.56 -21.52 -29.81
CA LYS A 19 28.98 -22.15 -31.09
C LYS A 19 28.69 -23.65 -31.09
N GLU A 20 28.24 -24.18 -32.22
CA GLU A 20 27.92 -25.60 -32.38
C GLU A 20 29.11 -26.53 -32.04
N ALA A 21 30.34 -26.15 -32.41
CA ALA A 21 31.54 -26.91 -32.09
C ALA A 21 31.76 -27.05 -30.56
N THR A 22 31.43 -26.00 -29.81
CA THR A 22 31.49 -25.97 -28.34
C THR A 22 30.44 -26.87 -27.72
N PHE A 23 29.22 -26.87 -28.27
CA PHE A 23 28.16 -27.79 -27.89
C PHE A 23 28.55 -29.25 -28.16
N ARG A 24 29.07 -29.56 -29.37
CA ARG A 24 29.47 -30.93 -29.74
C ARG A 24 30.57 -31.48 -28.83
N ARG A 25 31.57 -30.66 -28.44
CA ARG A 25 32.64 -31.05 -27.50
C ARG A 25 32.11 -31.35 -26.09
N ASN A 26 31.09 -30.63 -25.64
CA ASN A 26 30.56 -30.73 -24.27
C ASN A 26 29.10 -31.24 -24.24
N LYS A 27 28.72 -32.06 -25.22
CA LYS A 27 27.32 -32.43 -25.49
C LYS A 27 26.61 -32.99 -24.26
N LYS A 28 27.28 -33.83 -23.47
CA LYS A 28 26.70 -34.41 -22.25
C LYS A 28 26.29 -33.35 -21.22
N LYS A 29 27.13 -32.31 -21.00
CA LYS A 29 26.87 -31.24 -20.04
C LYS A 29 25.64 -30.42 -20.44
N TYR A 30 25.60 -29.98 -21.70
CA TYR A 30 24.49 -29.16 -22.19
C TYR A 30 23.16 -29.93 -22.25
N LEU A 31 23.20 -31.21 -22.65
CA LEU A 31 22.01 -32.06 -22.60
C LEU A 31 21.55 -32.36 -21.17
N ALA A 32 22.47 -32.46 -20.20
CA ALA A 32 22.10 -32.61 -18.79
C ALA A 32 21.36 -31.37 -18.27
N ASN A 33 21.84 -30.17 -18.61
CA ASN A 33 21.17 -28.92 -18.25
C ASN A 33 19.78 -28.81 -18.89
N LEU A 34 19.66 -29.08 -20.19
CA LEU A 34 18.36 -29.05 -20.89
C LEU A 34 17.37 -30.09 -20.32
N ARG A 35 17.87 -31.22 -19.80
CA ARG A 35 17.05 -32.27 -19.17
C ARG A 35 16.46 -31.87 -17.82
N ILE A 36 16.91 -30.78 -17.21
CA ILE A 36 16.31 -30.25 -15.98
C ILE A 36 14.85 -29.90 -16.27
N ASP A 37 14.62 -29.08 -17.30
CA ASP A 37 13.31 -28.52 -17.63
C ASP A 37 12.58 -29.25 -18.78
N ASN A 38 13.25 -30.18 -19.46
CA ASN A 38 12.70 -30.86 -20.64
C ASN A 38 12.91 -32.38 -20.59
N HIS A 39 11.97 -33.13 -21.16
CA HIS A 39 12.27 -34.43 -21.75
C HIS A 39 12.93 -34.21 -23.11
N ILE A 40 14.02 -34.94 -23.36
CA ILE A 40 14.78 -34.81 -24.60
C ILE A 40 14.75 -36.13 -25.36
N ASP A 41 14.12 -36.10 -26.52
CA ASP A 41 14.18 -37.15 -27.52
C ASP A 41 15.09 -36.76 -28.68
N PHE A 42 15.48 -37.75 -29.49
CA PHE A 42 16.33 -37.55 -30.65
C PHE A 42 15.60 -37.99 -31.92
N GLY A 43 15.66 -37.15 -32.94
CA GLY A 43 15.09 -37.42 -34.25
C GLY A 43 16.12 -37.31 -35.38
N LYS A 44 15.62 -37.31 -36.61
CA LYS A 44 16.40 -37.02 -37.81
C LYS A 44 15.63 -36.10 -38.73
N ARG A 45 16.31 -35.06 -39.21
CA ARG A 45 15.85 -34.19 -40.30
C ARG A 45 16.89 -34.25 -41.41
N GLY A 46 16.61 -35.05 -42.44
CA GLY A 46 17.58 -35.38 -43.48
C GLY A 46 18.80 -36.12 -42.91
N ARG A 47 20.01 -35.57 -43.14
CA ARG A 47 21.27 -36.11 -42.60
C ARG A 47 21.60 -35.63 -41.18
N ALA A 48 20.87 -34.67 -40.64
CA ALA A 48 21.14 -34.08 -39.33
C ALA A 48 20.35 -34.79 -38.20
N THR A 49 21.00 -34.95 -37.04
CA THR A 49 20.31 -35.33 -35.80
C THR A 49 19.54 -34.15 -35.26
N THR A 50 18.27 -34.34 -34.94
CA THR A 50 17.44 -33.33 -34.27
C THR A 50 17.27 -33.64 -32.78
N TYR A 51 17.10 -32.57 -32.00
CA TYR A 51 16.87 -32.58 -30.57
C TYR A 51 15.43 -32.12 -30.35
N ILE A 52 14.59 -33.02 -29.86
CA ILE A 52 13.18 -32.77 -29.60
C ILE A 52 13.05 -32.48 -28.11
N LEU A 53 12.79 -31.22 -27.77
CA LEU A 53 12.54 -30.78 -26.40
C LEU A 53 11.03 -30.83 -26.17
N ASP A 54 10.61 -31.66 -25.23
CA ASP A 54 9.28 -31.60 -24.66
C ASP A 54 9.38 -31.02 -23.25
N SER A 55 8.93 -29.78 -23.10
CA SER A 55 8.97 -29.10 -21.80
C SER A 55 8.20 -29.94 -20.79
N LYS A 56 8.91 -30.31 -19.71
CA LYS A 56 8.23 -30.79 -18.52
C LYS A 56 7.35 -29.62 -18.09
N LYS A 57 6.03 -29.81 -18.04
CA LYS A 57 5.20 -28.84 -17.32
C LYS A 57 5.83 -28.73 -15.94
N LYS A 58 6.48 -27.61 -15.63
CA LYS A 58 6.97 -27.35 -14.28
C LYS A 58 5.70 -27.23 -13.45
N GLU A 59 5.36 -28.30 -12.74
CA GLU A 59 4.32 -28.23 -11.73
C GLU A 59 4.82 -27.22 -10.71
N LEU A 60 4.14 -26.08 -10.67
CA LEU A 60 4.41 -25.07 -9.67
C LEU A 60 4.13 -25.70 -8.31
N THR A 61 5.02 -25.47 -7.37
CA THR A 61 4.75 -25.76 -5.96
C THR A 61 3.51 -24.97 -5.52
N GLU A 62 2.79 -25.43 -4.49
CA GLU A 62 1.64 -24.69 -3.95
C GLU A 62 2.01 -23.25 -3.56
N HIS A 63 3.23 -23.06 -3.04
CA HIS A 63 3.78 -21.73 -2.74
C HIS A 63 3.96 -20.86 -4.00
N GLU A 64 4.50 -21.41 -5.09
CA GLU A 64 4.64 -20.68 -6.35
C GLU A 64 3.27 -20.35 -6.97
N LYS A 65 2.29 -21.25 -6.88
CA LYS A 65 0.91 -20.98 -7.32
C LYS A 65 0.28 -19.84 -6.53
N ALA A 66 0.42 -19.85 -5.20
CA ALA A 66 -0.08 -18.79 -4.34
C ALA A 66 0.56 -17.43 -4.65
N ASN A 67 1.86 -17.42 -4.99
CA ASN A 67 2.54 -16.20 -5.45
C ASN A 67 1.97 -15.68 -6.76
N VAL A 68 1.72 -16.56 -7.74
CA VAL A 68 1.14 -16.16 -9.03
C VAL A 68 -0.26 -15.56 -8.82
N GLU A 69 -1.13 -16.24 -8.07
CA GLU A 69 -2.47 -15.75 -7.75
C GLU A 69 -2.43 -14.38 -7.07
N PHE A 70 -1.56 -14.21 -6.05
CA PHE A 70 -1.40 -12.93 -5.37
C PHE A 70 -0.99 -11.80 -6.33
N LEU A 71 -0.03 -12.05 -7.22
CA LEU A 71 0.44 -11.06 -8.19
C LEU A 71 -0.63 -10.72 -9.24
N GLU A 72 -1.43 -11.70 -9.65
CA GLU A 72 -2.59 -11.49 -10.52
C GLU A 72 -3.62 -10.56 -9.86
N ILE A 73 -3.87 -10.72 -8.55
CA ILE A 73 -4.76 -9.82 -7.80
C ILE A 73 -4.21 -8.39 -7.73
N LEU A 74 -2.91 -8.22 -7.54
CA LEU A 74 -2.30 -6.89 -7.53
C LEU A 74 -2.40 -6.19 -8.89
N GLY A 75 -2.35 -6.96 -9.98
CA GLY A 75 -2.51 -6.43 -11.34
C GLY A 75 -1.39 -5.47 -11.78
N CYS A 76 -0.23 -5.52 -11.12
CA CYS A 76 0.94 -4.69 -11.45
C CYS A 76 2.25 -5.47 -11.34
N ASP A 77 3.29 -4.99 -12.02
CA ASP A 77 4.64 -5.51 -11.90
C ASP A 77 5.28 -5.01 -10.60
N ILE A 78 5.66 -5.94 -9.73
CA ILE A 78 6.30 -5.63 -8.45
C ILE A 78 7.83 -5.51 -8.56
N GLY A 79 8.41 -5.86 -9.71
CA GLY A 79 9.85 -5.80 -9.97
C GLY A 79 10.66 -6.70 -9.03
N ASP A 80 11.65 -6.12 -8.35
CA ASP A 80 12.54 -6.78 -7.40
C ASP A 80 11.97 -6.85 -5.96
N LYS A 81 10.71 -6.45 -5.78
CA LYS A 81 10.09 -6.41 -4.46
C LYS A 81 9.81 -7.81 -3.93
N ASP A 82 9.92 -7.91 -2.62
CA ASP A 82 9.66 -9.10 -1.84
C ASP A 82 8.15 -9.35 -1.74
N THR A 83 7.67 -10.39 -2.44
CA THR A 83 6.25 -10.77 -2.47
C THR A 83 5.71 -11.07 -1.08
N GLU A 84 6.49 -11.71 -0.22
CA GLU A 84 6.05 -12.06 1.14
C GLU A 84 5.88 -10.81 2.00
N LEU A 85 6.75 -9.81 1.82
CA LEU A 85 6.59 -8.53 2.49
C LEU A 85 5.34 -7.77 2.01
N LEU A 86 5.04 -7.79 0.72
CA LEU A 86 3.81 -7.19 0.18
C LEU A 86 2.57 -7.87 0.74
N LYS A 87 2.54 -9.20 0.75
CA LYS A 87 1.47 -9.99 1.37
C LYS A 87 1.28 -9.61 2.83
N PHE A 88 2.37 -9.56 3.60
CA PHE A 88 2.33 -9.18 5.01
C PHE A 88 1.73 -7.79 5.22
N ILE A 89 2.20 -6.78 4.46
CA ILE A 89 1.69 -5.40 4.58
C ILE A 89 0.20 -5.33 4.22
N LEU A 90 -0.22 -5.99 3.14
CA LEU A 90 -1.63 -5.93 2.70
C LEU A 90 -2.55 -6.69 3.65
N LYS A 91 -2.14 -7.87 4.15
CA LYS A 91 -2.86 -8.61 5.18
C LYS A 91 -3.02 -7.76 6.44
N PHE A 92 -1.94 -7.13 6.89
CA PHE A 92 -1.94 -6.23 8.04
C PHE A 92 -2.92 -5.05 7.88
N ILE A 93 -3.02 -4.47 6.67
CA ILE A 93 -3.97 -3.38 6.39
C ILE A 93 -5.42 -3.89 6.39
N LEU A 94 -5.67 -5.10 5.87
CA LEU A 94 -7.01 -5.71 5.83
C LEU A 94 -7.55 -6.06 7.21
N GLU A 95 -6.70 -6.59 8.08
CA GLU A 95 -7.10 -7.05 9.42
C GLU A 95 -7.48 -5.89 10.34
N GLN A 96 -6.90 -4.70 10.14
CA GLN A 96 -7.21 -3.49 10.91
C GLN A 96 -7.04 -3.63 12.45
N ASP A 97 -6.29 -4.63 12.91
CA ASP A 97 -6.06 -4.84 14.35
C ASP A 97 -4.93 -3.97 14.90
N ILE A 98 -3.93 -3.67 14.06
CA ILE A 98 -2.72 -2.95 14.46
C ILE A 98 -2.73 -1.53 13.86
N VAL A 99 -2.01 -0.61 14.49
CA VAL A 99 -1.85 0.77 14.01
C VAL A 99 -1.01 0.77 12.71
N PRO A 100 -1.52 1.28 11.57
CA PRO A 100 -0.87 1.25 10.26
C PRO A 100 0.22 2.33 10.12
N VAL A 101 1.21 2.30 11.00
CA VAL A 101 2.42 3.11 10.89
C VAL A 101 3.63 2.22 10.62
N HIS A 102 4.60 2.74 9.86
CA HIS A 102 5.77 1.96 9.45
C HIS A 102 6.52 1.31 10.63
N ALA A 103 6.51 1.95 11.81
CA ALA A 103 7.14 1.42 13.01
C ALA A 103 6.47 0.14 13.53
N GLU A 104 5.13 0.08 13.56
CA GLU A 104 4.43 -1.14 14.00
C GLU A 104 4.50 -2.22 12.94
N ILE A 105 4.34 -1.87 11.66
CA ILE A 105 4.50 -2.83 10.55
C ILE A 105 5.90 -3.47 10.60
N THR A 106 6.95 -2.67 10.86
CA THR A 106 8.32 -3.18 11.03
C THR A 106 8.42 -4.13 12.23
N HIS A 107 7.86 -3.74 13.37
CA HIS A 107 7.90 -4.56 14.58
C HIS A 107 7.22 -5.92 14.37
N HIS A 108 6.00 -5.93 13.84
CA HIS A 108 5.26 -7.16 13.59
C HIS A 108 5.89 -7.99 12.47
N GLY A 109 6.46 -7.36 11.44
CA GLY A 109 7.21 -8.06 10.39
C GLY A 109 8.43 -8.79 10.97
N ASN A 110 9.19 -8.15 11.87
CA ASN A 110 10.32 -8.78 12.55
C ASN A 110 9.88 -9.99 13.42
N LEU A 111 8.75 -9.89 14.12
CA LEU A 111 8.19 -11.00 14.90
C LEU A 111 7.77 -12.17 14.00
N ALA A 112 7.30 -11.89 12.79
CA ALA A 112 6.95 -12.89 11.78
C ALA A 112 8.17 -13.43 10.99
N GLY A 113 9.40 -13.06 11.36
CA GLY A 113 10.63 -13.46 10.66
C GLY A 113 10.91 -12.71 9.36
N ILE A 114 10.06 -11.74 8.98
CA ILE A 114 10.20 -10.89 7.80
C ILE A 114 11.01 -9.64 8.20
N MET A 115 12.32 -9.85 8.46
CA MET A 115 13.20 -8.78 8.96
C MET A 115 13.43 -7.68 7.92
N LYS A 116 12.90 -6.47 8.19
CA LYS A 116 13.04 -5.31 7.31
C LYS A 116 13.19 -4.02 8.12
N THR A 117 13.71 -2.97 7.48
CA THR A 117 13.84 -1.65 8.13
C THR A 117 12.58 -0.80 7.94
N ARG A 118 12.38 0.20 8.81
CA ARG A 118 11.30 1.18 8.66
C ARG A 118 11.31 1.89 7.30
N GLY A 119 12.50 2.18 6.76
CA GLY A 119 12.68 2.78 5.44
C GLY A 119 12.19 1.85 4.33
N THR A 120 12.52 0.56 4.43
CA THR A 120 12.02 -0.46 3.49
C THR A 120 10.50 -0.53 3.50
N ILE A 121 9.85 -0.57 4.67
CA ILE A 121 8.38 -0.55 4.75
C ILE A 121 7.80 0.70 4.07
N GLY A 122 8.40 1.86 4.30
CA GLY A 122 7.98 3.10 3.66
C GLY A 122 8.01 3.04 2.13
N ASN A 123 9.05 2.43 1.55
CA ASN A 123 9.15 2.25 0.10
C ASN A 123 8.07 1.30 -0.45
N TYR A 124 7.70 0.26 0.30
CA TYR A 124 6.66 -0.67 -0.11
C TYR A 124 5.27 -0.03 -0.01
N VAL A 125 4.99 0.70 1.07
CA VAL A 125 3.74 1.47 1.18
C VAL A 125 3.65 2.56 0.10
N GLY A 126 4.78 3.20 -0.25
CA GLY A 126 4.87 4.12 -1.38
C GLY A 126 4.48 3.45 -2.70
N PHE A 127 5.11 2.31 -3.01
CA PHE A 127 4.77 1.50 -4.19
C PHE A 127 3.29 1.11 -4.24
N LEU A 128 2.72 0.67 -3.12
CA LEU A 128 1.30 0.30 -3.05
C LEU A 128 0.37 1.48 -3.36
N LYS A 129 0.76 2.71 -2.99
CA LYS A 129 -0.01 3.93 -3.33
C LYS A 129 0.17 4.30 -4.80
N GLU A 130 1.41 4.30 -5.29
CA GLU A 130 1.75 4.63 -6.69
C GLU A 130 1.05 3.72 -7.69
N ASN A 131 0.85 2.44 -7.33
CA ASN A 131 0.17 1.45 -8.16
C ASN A 131 -1.34 1.34 -7.87
N ASN A 132 -1.91 2.30 -7.15
CA ASN A 132 -3.33 2.31 -6.80
C ASN A 132 -3.81 1.02 -6.10
N ILE A 133 -2.96 0.34 -5.33
CA ILE A 133 -3.38 -0.79 -4.48
C ILE A 133 -3.97 -0.25 -3.18
N ILE A 134 -3.30 0.74 -2.58
CA ILE A 134 -3.88 1.58 -1.51
C ILE A 134 -4.52 2.79 -2.18
N ALA A 135 -5.82 2.94 -2.00
CA ALA A 135 -6.60 4.02 -2.58
C ALA A 135 -6.17 5.38 -2.01
N GLU A 136 -6.07 6.37 -2.88
CA GLU A 136 -5.99 7.75 -2.42
C GLU A 136 -7.32 8.16 -1.76
N PRO A 137 -7.24 8.93 -0.66
CA PRO A 137 -8.42 9.56 -0.06
C PRO A 137 -9.25 10.34 -1.06
N MET A 138 -10.55 10.08 -1.08
CA MET A 138 -11.49 10.91 -1.84
C MET A 138 -11.44 12.34 -1.30
N GLN A 139 -11.43 13.31 -2.22
CA GLN A 139 -11.47 14.73 -1.89
C GLN A 139 -12.79 15.33 -2.36
N ILE A 140 -13.46 16.04 -1.46
CA ILE A 140 -14.70 16.77 -1.74
C ILE A 140 -14.41 18.27 -1.65
N PRO A 141 -14.73 19.06 -2.70
CA PRO A 141 -14.57 20.51 -2.64
C PRO A 141 -15.53 21.12 -1.61
N VAL A 142 -15.04 22.04 -0.78
CA VAL A 142 -15.83 22.74 0.23
C VAL A 142 -15.81 24.24 -0.02
N TRP A 143 -17.00 24.82 -0.16
CA TRP A 143 -17.21 26.26 -0.20
C TRP A 143 -17.74 26.70 1.15
N ILE A 144 -16.95 27.51 1.86
CA ILE A 144 -17.42 28.10 3.10
C ILE A 144 -18.40 29.23 2.75
N VAL A 145 -19.54 29.25 3.42
CA VAL A 145 -20.53 30.34 3.33
C VAL A 145 -19.83 31.65 3.70
N ASN A 146 -20.07 32.70 2.90
CA ASN A 146 -19.43 33.99 3.06
C ASN A 146 -20.52 35.07 3.13
N PRO A 147 -20.60 35.89 4.20
CA PRO A 147 -19.70 35.91 5.36
C PRO A 147 -19.81 34.67 6.24
N ILE A 148 -18.74 34.37 6.99
CA ILE A 148 -18.79 33.42 8.10
C ILE A 148 -19.33 34.16 9.32
N THR A 149 -20.49 33.74 9.83
CA THR A 149 -21.00 34.21 11.11
C THR A 149 -20.43 33.35 12.23
N LYS A 150 -19.64 33.95 13.13
CA LYS A 150 -19.13 33.30 14.34
C LYS A 150 -20.24 33.11 15.37
N ARG A 151 -19.99 32.27 16.37
CA ARG A 151 -20.90 32.09 17.52
C ARG A 151 -21.21 33.37 18.30
N ASP A 152 -20.30 34.35 18.31
CA ASP A 152 -20.50 35.65 18.96
C ASP A 152 -21.29 36.66 18.10
N GLY A 153 -21.74 36.25 16.91
CA GLY A 153 -22.47 37.09 15.96
C GLY A 153 -21.58 37.95 15.06
N THR A 154 -20.25 37.91 15.23
CA THR A 154 -19.34 38.65 14.35
C THR A 154 -19.22 37.99 12.98
N GLU A 155 -19.03 38.81 11.95
CA GLU A 155 -18.88 38.34 10.57
C GLU A 155 -17.42 38.40 10.10
N ILE A 156 -16.96 37.33 9.45
CA ILE A 156 -15.69 37.28 8.75
C ILE A 156 -15.94 37.13 7.25
N TYR A 157 -15.36 38.04 6.47
CA TYR A 157 -15.42 37.98 5.01
C TYR A 157 -14.20 37.26 4.45
N LEU A 158 -14.44 36.20 3.69
CA LEU A 158 -13.40 35.44 3.00
C LEU A 158 -13.08 36.10 1.65
N LYS A 159 -11.78 36.22 1.35
CA LYS A 159 -11.34 36.56 -0.01
C LYS A 159 -11.48 35.31 -0.89
N ARG A 160 -12.50 35.32 -1.77
CA ARG A 160 -12.73 34.24 -2.73
C ARG A 160 -11.71 34.29 -3.86
N LYS A 161 -11.27 33.10 -4.27
CA LYS A 161 -10.50 32.92 -5.51
C LYS A 161 -11.48 32.53 -6.62
N TYR A 162 -11.18 32.99 -7.82
CA TYR A 162 -12.00 32.74 -9.00
C TYR A 162 -11.11 32.19 -10.11
N ASP A 163 -11.67 31.32 -10.94
CA ASP A 163 -11.06 30.94 -12.20
C ASP A 163 -11.11 32.15 -13.16
N PRO A 164 -9.96 32.63 -13.68
CA PRO A 164 -9.94 33.81 -14.57
C PRO A 164 -10.63 33.61 -15.92
N GLN A 165 -10.76 32.37 -16.39
CA GLN A 165 -11.34 32.04 -17.70
C GLN A 165 -12.84 31.79 -17.60
N THR A 166 -13.31 31.10 -16.56
CA THR A 166 -14.72 30.73 -16.40
C THR A 166 -15.49 31.68 -15.46
N GLY A 167 -14.78 32.42 -14.61
CA GLY A 167 -15.38 33.24 -13.55
C GLY A 167 -15.91 32.44 -12.36
N GLU A 168 -15.70 31.12 -12.34
CA GLU A 168 -16.21 30.25 -11.27
C GLU A 168 -15.48 30.47 -9.95
N VAL A 169 -16.23 30.43 -8.84
CA VAL A 169 -15.66 30.50 -7.49
C VAL A 169 -14.95 29.18 -7.18
N LEU A 170 -13.63 29.26 -6.99
CA LEU A 170 -12.85 28.10 -6.57
C LEU A 170 -13.21 27.67 -5.14
N PRO A 171 -13.15 26.36 -4.82
CA PRO A 171 -13.41 25.88 -3.47
C PRO A 171 -12.45 26.48 -2.46
N THR A 172 -12.93 26.66 -1.23
CA THR A 172 -12.13 27.24 -0.13
C THR A 172 -11.05 26.26 0.33
N TYR A 173 -11.39 24.98 0.39
CA TYR A 173 -10.47 23.88 0.61
C TYR A 173 -11.09 22.57 0.09
N TYR A 174 -10.28 21.51 0.05
CA TYR A 174 -10.75 20.16 -0.23
C TYR A 174 -10.76 19.34 1.05
N GLN A 175 -11.92 18.77 1.39
CA GLN A 175 -12.06 17.86 2.52
C GLN A 175 -11.71 16.44 2.08
N ARG A 176 -10.77 15.80 2.80
CA ARG A 176 -10.45 14.39 2.61
C ARG A 176 -11.49 13.53 3.34
N VAL A 177 -12.11 12.61 2.63
CA VAL A 177 -13.04 11.62 3.17
C VAL A 177 -12.28 10.33 3.43
N VAL A 178 -11.96 10.08 4.69
CA VAL A 178 -11.19 8.93 5.14
C VAL A 178 -11.69 8.44 6.48
N ASN A 179 -11.51 7.15 6.71
CA ASN A 179 -11.59 6.60 8.06
C ASN A 179 -10.37 7.08 8.84
N HIS A 180 -10.62 7.46 10.09
CA HIS A 180 -9.56 7.85 11.00
C HIS A 180 -9.50 6.87 12.15
N ILE A 181 -8.29 6.64 12.62
CA ILE A 181 -8.09 5.91 13.87
C ILE A 181 -7.34 6.79 14.85
N TYR A 182 -7.64 6.58 16.11
CA TYR A 182 -6.91 7.16 17.23
C TYR A 182 -6.09 6.06 17.88
N PHE A 183 -4.87 6.38 18.27
CA PHE A 183 -3.99 5.45 18.98
C PHE A 183 -3.24 6.17 20.09
N ASP A 184 -2.75 5.36 21.02
CA ASP A 184 -1.79 5.75 22.06
C ASP A 184 -0.59 4.79 22.03
N TYR A 185 0.37 5.01 22.90
CA TYR A 185 1.37 4.03 23.27
C TYR A 185 0.81 3.01 24.27
N ALA A 186 1.07 1.73 24.03
CA ALA A 186 0.67 0.59 24.88
C ALA A 186 1.28 0.63 26.30
N LYS A 187 2.36 1.39 26.47
CA LYS A 187 2.91 1.78 27.76
C LYS A 187 3.16 3.28 27.74
N ASN A 188 3.00 3.95 28.88
CA ASN A 188 3.23 5.39 28.99
C ASN A 188 4.66 5.74 28.55
N GLY A 189 4.82 6.34 27.36
CA GLY A 189 6.11 6.88 26.91
C GLY A 189 6.41 6.67 25.43
N ILE A 190 7.23 7.58 24.90
CA ILE A 190 7.78 7.54 23.55
C ILE A 190 8.74 6.36 23.46
N GLY A 191 8.37 5.32 22.72
CA GLY A 191 9.20 4.12 22.53
C GLY A 191 8.49 2.79 22.77
N ALA A 192 7.29 2.82 23.37
CA ALA A 192 6.43 1.65 23.42
C ALA A 192 5.75 1.38 22.07
N HIS A 193 5.13 0.21 21.93
CA HIS A 193 4.28 -0.12 20.79
C HIS A 193 3.04 0.75 20.78
N ARG A 194 2.52 1.07 19.60
CA ARG A 194 1.27 1.82 19.46
C ARG A 194 0.10 0.87 19.47
N GLN A 195 -0.95 1.27 20.18
CA GLN A 195 -2.19 0.51 20.27
C GLN A 195 -3.37 1.39 19.88
N ARG A 196 -4.24 0.85 19.03
CA ARG A 196 -5.53 1.47 18.71
C ARG A 196 -6.31 1.69 20.01
N VAL A 197 -6.94 2.86 20.14
CA VAL A 197 -7.86 3.07 21.27
C VAL A 197 -9.08 2.17 21.11
N SER A 198 -9.75 1.84 22.22
CA SER A 198 -10.97 1.02 22.16
C SER A 198 -12.06 1.67 21.29
N LYS A 199 -12.96 0.87 20.70
CA LYS A 199 -14.08 1.39 19.87
C LYS A 199 -14.95 2.42 20.62
N MET A 200 -15.17 2.21 21.92
CA MET A 200 -15.94 3.14 22.75
C MET A 200 -15.19 4.47 22.94
N THR A 201 -13.90 4.39 23.26
CA THR A 201 -13.03 5.56 23.42
C THR A 201 -12.89 6.33 22.11
N HIS A 202 -12.72 5.62 20.99
CA HIS A 202 -12.66 6.20 19.64
C HIS A 202 -13.90 7.06 19.37
N LYS A 203 -15.10 6.49 19.56
CA LYS A 203 -16.37 7.20 19.38
C LYS A 203 -16.49 8.42 20.30
N ALA A 204 -16.04 8.31 21.56
CA ALA A 204 -16.06 9.42 22.49
C ALA A 204 -15.14 10.58 22.07
N ILE A 205 -13.94 10.27 21.57
CA ILE A 205 -13.00 11.25 21.01
C ILE A 205 -13.61 11.92 19.77
N GLU A 206 -14.23 11.17 18.86
CA GLU A 206 -14.86 11.73 17.66
C GLU A 206 -15.98 12.72 18.01
N ILE A 207 -16.85 12.36 18.96
CA ILE A 207 -17.91 13.25 19.42
C ILE A 207 -17.32 14.53 20.02
N ALA A 208 -16.33 14.40 20.91
CA ALA A 208 -15.68 15.56 21.52
C ALA A 208 -14.99 16.44 20.46
N PHE A 209 -14.31 15.82 19.49
CA PHE A 209 -13.65 16.54 18.39
C PHE A 209 -14.65 17.31 17.54
N ASN A 210 -15.75 16.67 17.13
CA ASN A 210 -16.77 17.31 16.30
C ASN A 210 -17.47 18.49 17.01
N ASN A 211 -17.58 18.44 18.34
CA ASN A 211 -18.16 19.53 19.12
C ASN A 211 -17.21 20.72 19.29
N LEU A 212 -15.90 20.47 19.44
CA LEU A 212 -14.89 21.49 19.73
C LEU A 212 -14.21 22.07 18.48
N TRP A 213 -14.09 21.27 17.42
CA TRP A 213 -13.38 21.67 16.20
C TRP A 213 -13.95 22.91 15.50
N PRO A 214 -15.29 23.11 15.40
CA PRO A 214 -15.86 24.32 14.79
C PRO A 214 -15.37 25.61 15.47
N GLU A 215 -15.31 25.61 16.80
CA GLU A 215 -14.84 26.77 17.56
C GLU A 215 -13.35 27.06 17.31
N VAL A 216 -12.54 26.00 17.18
CA VAL A 216 -11.13 26.15 16.82
C VAL A 216 -10.97 26.73 15.41
N LEU A 217 -11.79 26.29 14.45
CA LEU A 217 -11.78 26.84 13.10
C LEU A 217 -12.15 28.33 13.11
N GLU A 218 -13.24 28.70 13.79
CA GLU A 218 -13.72 30.08 13.92
C GLU A 218 -12.68 31.03 14.50
N ASN A 219 -11.97 30.58 15.53
CA ASN A 219 -11.06 31.44 16.28
C ASN A 219 -9.62 31.42 15.78
N LYS A 220 -9.16 30.33 15.15
CA LYS A 220 -7.76 30.18 14.75
C LYS A 220 -7.53 30.10 13.24
N ILE A 221 -8.46 29.52 12.47
CA ILE A 221 -8.22 29.20 11.07
C ILE A 221 -8.92 30.19 10.12
N TYR A 222 -10.21 30.45 10.32
CA TYR A 222 -10.97 31.40 9.49
C TYR A 222 -10.39 32.82 9.44
N PRO A 223 -9.85 33.38 10.54
CA PRO A 223 -9.17 34.67 10.48
C PRO A 223 -7.98 34.69 9.51
N LEU A 224 -7.30 33.55 9.31
CA LEU A 224 -6.15 33.48 8.40
C LEU A 224 -6.57 33.61 6.93
N TYR A 225 -7.75 33.10 6.58
CA TYR A 225 -8.31 33.31 5.24
C TYR A 225 -8.68 34.78 5.00
N ASN A 226 -9.24 35.46 6.01
CA ASN A 226 -9.54 36.90 5.94
C ASN A 226 -8.27 37.73 5.75
N GLN A 227 -7.18 37.36 6.44
CA GLN A 227 -5.86 37.98 6.30
C GLN A 227 -5.14 37.64 4.99
N ASN A 228 -5.76 36.84 4.11
CA ASN A 228 -5.21 36.45 2.81
C ASN A 228 -3.84 35.75 2.90
N HIS A 229 -3.64 34.93 3.94
CA HIS A 229 -2.45 34.08 4.03
C HIS A 229 -2.44 33.02 2.91
N LYS A 230 -1.24 32.50 2.62
CA LYS A 230 -1.05 31.42 1.64
C LYS A 230 -1.76 30.15 2.09
N HIS A 231 -2.25 29.36 1.14
CA HIS A 231 -3.01 28.14 1.44
C HIS A 231 -2.17 27.13 2.23
N GLU A 232 -0.91 26.95 1.86
CA GLU A 232 0.03 26.02 2.51
C GLU A 232 0.24 26.39 3.99
N TYR A 233 0.27 27.69 4.29
CA TYR A 233 0.39 28.18 5.65
C TYR A 233 -0.88 27.90 6.47
N ILE A 234 -2.05 28.20 5.90
CA ILE A 234 -3.34 27.94 6.55
C ILE A 234 -3.52 26.44 6.83
N GLU A 235 -3.15 25.58 5.89
CA GLU A 235 -3.18 24.13 6.04
C GLU A 235 -2.22 23.64 7.14
N ALA A 236 -1.00 24.17 7.20
CA ALA A 236 -0.06 23.86 8.28
C ALA A 236 -0.59 24.26 9.66
N GLU A 237 -1.19 25.45 9.79
CA GLU A 237 -1.80 25.90 11.04
C GLU A 237 -3.05 25.07 11.40
N ARG A 238 -3.85 24.68 10.41
CA ARG A 238 -5.00 23.77 10.59
C ARG A 238 -4.55 22.42 11.15
N MET A 239 -3.50 21.82 10.59
CA MET A 239 -2.94 20.54 11.06
C MET A 239 -2.38 20.65 12.49
N LYS A 240 -1.68 21.74 12.83
CA LYS A 240 -1.20 21.99 14.19
C LYS A 240 -2.35 22.15 15.18
N ALA A 241 -3.35 22.95 14.85
CA ALA A 241 -4.53 23.17 15.69
C ALA A 241 -5.30 21.87 15.93
N GLN A 242 -5.48 21.06 14.87
CA GLN A 242 -6.11 19.76 14.96
C GLN A 242 -5.33 18.82 15.88
N SER A 243 -4.01 18.71 15.69
CA SER A 243 -3.14 17.85 16.51
C SER A 243 -3.16 18.25 17.98
N PHE A 244 -3.15 19.56 18.26
CA PHE A 244 -3.27 20.09 19.61
C PHE A 244 -4.60 19.70 20.24
N LEU A 245 -5.72 19.94 19.54
CA LEU A 245 -7.06 19.61 20.03
C LEU A 245 -7.20 18.12 20.34
N ILE A 246 -6.75 17.24 19.44
CA ILE A 246 -6.81 15.79 19.63
C ILE A 246 -6.02 15.36 20.87
N ARG A 247 -4.86 15.96 21.11
CA ARG A 247 -4.05 15.66 22.30
C ARG A 247 -4.78 16.08 23.58
N GLU A 248 -5.42 17.25 23.60
CA GLU A 248 -6.18 17.72 24.77
C GLU A 248 -7.42 16.85 25.03
N ILE A 249 -8.15 16.47 23.97
CA ILE A 249 -9.26 15.51 24.08
C ILE A 249 -8.75 14.18 24.62
N GLY A 250 -7.65 13.67 24.07
CA GLY A 250 -7.03 12.42 24.53
C GLY A 250 -6.69 12.45 26.02
N LYS A 251 -6.03 13.51 26.50
CA LYS A 251 -5.71 13.69 27.92
C LYS A 251 -6.97 13.66 28.80
N ALA A 252 -8.06 14.29 28.36
CA ALA A 252 -9.32 14.26 29.09
C ALA A 252 -9.92 12.84 29.23
N PHE A 253 -9.58 11.95 28.30
CA PHE A 253 -9.94 10.53 28.34
C PHE A 253 -8.84 9.62 28.93
N GLY A 254 -7.81 10.18 29.57
CA GLY A 254 -6.72 9.41 30.18
C GLY A 254 -5.70 8.84 29.18
N ILE A 255 -5.67 9.37 27.96
CA ILE A 255 -4.79 8.94 26.86
C ILE A 255 -3.60 9.89 26.80
N TYR A 256 -2.40 9.38 27.08
CA TYR A 256 -1.22 10.23 27.29
C TYR A 256 -0.65 10.77 25.97
N TYR A 257 -0.69 9.96 24.91
CA TYR A 257 -0.20 10.33 23.58
C TYR A 257 -1.24 10.02 22.49
N CYS A 258 -2.42 10.61 22.62
CA CYS A 258 -3.46 10.47 21.62
C CYS A 258 -3.05 11.09 20.28
N VAL A 259 -2.94 10.26 19.26
CA VAL A 259 -2.65 10.67 17.88
C VAL A 259 -3.73 10.16 16.95
N LYS A 260 -4.07 10.97 15.94
CA LYS A 260 -5.00 10.62 14.86
C LYS A 260 -4.23 10.38 13.58
N ILE A 261 -4.56 9.30 12.88
CA ILE A 261 -4.06 9.05 11.52
C ILE A 261 -5.20 8.62 10.60
N GLU A 262 -4.98 8.82 9.31
CA GLU A 262 -5.83 8.25 8.26
C GLU A 262 -5.56 6.75 8.17
N GLU A 263 -6.62 5.95 8.12
CA GLU A 263 -6.50 4.53 7.91
C GLU A 263 -6.32 4.25 6.40
N PRO A 264 -5.27 3.52 5.99
CA PRO A 264 -5.11 3.15 4.59
C PRO A 264 -6.25 2.23 4.15
N ILE A 265 -6.79 2.50 2.96
CA ILE A 265 -7.89 1.74 2.39
C ILE A 265 -7.36 1.03 1.15
N ILE A 266 -7.48 -0.30 1.09
CA ILE A 266 -7.20 -1.05 -0.14
C ILE A 266 -8.28 -0.75 -1.17
N GLN A 267 -7.90 -0.59 -2.44
CA GLN A 267 -8.82 -0.33 -3.54
C GLN A 267 -10.01 -1.32 -3.53
N PRO A 268 -11.26 -0.83 -3.56
CA PRO A 268 -12.43 -1.70 -3.53
C PRO A 268 -12.48 -2.76 -4.63
N SER A 269 -11.87 -2.50 -5.78
CA SER A 269 -11.81 -3.44 -6.92
C SER A 269 -11.03 -4.73 -6.62
N ILE A 270 -10.00 -4.66 -5.78
CA ILE A 270 -9.13 -5.78 -5.44
C ILE A 270 -9.29 -6.25 -3.99
N LYS A 271 -9.91 -5.43 -3.12
CA LYS A 271 -10.05 -5.71 -1.68
C LYS A 271 -10.65 -7.10 -1.41
N ARG A 272 -11.77 -7.44 -2.06
CA ARG A 272 -12.45 -8.73 -1.84
C ARG A 272 -11.59 -9.91 -2.31
N GLN A 273 -10.87 -9.76 -3.42
CA GLN A 273 -9.98 -10.79 -3.94
C GLN A 273 -8.83 -11.06 -2.96
N LEU A 274 -8.24 -10.01 -2.40
CA LEU A 274 -7.20 -10.15 -1.37
C LEU A 274 -7.74 -10.78 -0.08
N GLU A 275 -8.93 -10.40 0.38
CA GLU A 275 -9.57 -11.02 1.55
C GLU A 275 -9.80 -12.53 1.34
N ASP A 276 -10.28 -12.92 0.17
CA ASP A 276 -10.53 -14.32 -0.16
C ASP A 276 -9.21 -15.10 -0.30
N TYR A 277 -8.19 -14.50 -0.93
CA TYR A 277 -6.84 -15.06 -1.02
C TYR A 277 -6.25 -15.37 0.38
N PHE A 278 -6.23 -14.39 1.29
CA PHE A 278 -5.63 -14.60 2.61
C PHE A 278 -6.41 -15.62 3.46
N LYS A 279 -7.74 -15.67 3.35
CA LYS A 279 -8.54 -16.71 4.04
C LYS A 279 -8.19 -18.12 3.56
N GLN A 280 -7.96 -18.30 2.26
CA GLN A 280 -7.55 -19.60 1.71
C GLN A 280 -6.18 -20.03 2.24
N GLN A 281 -5.22 -19.10 2.29
CA GLN A 281 -3.88 -19.37 2.80
C GLN A 281 -3.89 -19.76 4.29
N ASP A 282 -4.70 -19.08 5.11
CA ASP A 282 -4.82 -19.38 6.54
C ASP A 282 -5.43 -20.77 6.79
N ASN A 283 -6.40 -21.19 5.97
CA ASN A 283 -6.98 -22.52 6.05
C ASN A 283 -5.99 -23.63 5.64
N ILE A 284 -5.09 -23.37 4.70
CA ILE A 284 -4.05 -24.33 4.29
C ILE A 284 -3.00 -24.50 5.40
N ALA A 285 -2.68 -23.44 6.14
CA ALA A 285 -1.73 -23.47 7.26
C ALA A 285 -2.23 -24.25 8.48
N CYS A 286 -3.55 -24.40 8.67
CA CYS A 286 -4.14 -25.14 9.81
C CYS A 286 -4.28 -26.66 9.60
N VAL A 287 -3.85 -27.19 8.44
CA VAL A 287 -4.00 -28.63 8.09
C VAL A 287 -2.70 -29.43 8.27
N TYR A 288 -1.62 -28.79 8.72
CA TYR A 288 -0.33 -29.41 9.06
C TYR A 288 0.04 -29.19 10.53
#